data_AF-A0A6P2CT42-F1
#
_entry.id   AF-A0A6P2CT42-F1
#
_cell.length_a   1.000
_cell.length_b   1.000
_cell.length_c   1.000
_cell.angle_alpha   90.00
_cell.angle_beta   90.00
_cell.angle_gamma   90.00
#
_symmetry.space_group_name_H-M   'P 1'
#
loop_
_entity.id
_entity.type
_entity.pdbx_description
1 polymer ?
#
loop_
_entity_poly.entity_id
_entity_poly.type
_entity_poly.pdbx_seq_one_letter_code
_entity_poly.pdbx_strand_id
1 'polypeptide(L)'
;MSTPVPDPPPIKEYKSQQYEFNDEHNREISALADAMRVTSGLMLLVGLAFVVLAALTIAQTVNAGGNYGPAIGLGAAALLCLCIGFWTGGAATSFRKIVETKNEDIWHLMNALGSLRSMYGLLRALIYGALVLTMIGLGLVGFALMGK
;
A
#
# COMPACT_ATOMS: atom_id res chain seq x y z
N MET A 1 29.94 -53.63 -30.35
CA MET A 1 28.52 -53.18 -30.47
C MET A 1 28.29 -52.11 -29.42
N SER A 2 28.24 -50.85 -29.84
CA SER A 2 27.83 -49.74 -28.97
C SER A 2 26.31 -49.75 -28.84
N THR A 3 25.82 -49.82 -27.60
CA THR A 3 24.39 -49.73 -27.30
C THR A 3 23.89 -48.31 -27.63
N PRO A 4 22.73 -48.14 -28.27
CA PRO A 4 22.15 -46.83 -28.50
C PRO A 4 21.89 -46.14 -27.15
N VAL A 5 22.29 -44.87 -27.03
CA VAL A 5 21.94 -44.04 -25.87
C VAL A 5 20.43 -43.78 -25.94
N PRO A 6 19.66 -44.04 -24.86
CA PRO A 6 18.24 -43.72 -24.82
C PRO A 6 18.03 -42.22 -25.02
N ASP A 7 17.09 -41.85 -25.87
CA ASP A 7 16.73 -40.45 -26.05
C ASP A 7 16.30 -39.82 -24.71
N PRO A 8 16.74 -38.59 -24.42
CA PRO A 8 16.29 -37.90 -23.22
C PRO A 8 14.76 -37.78 -23.24
N PRO A 9 14.10 -37.91 -22.08
CA PRO A 9 12.66 -37.77 -22.01
C PRO A 9 12.22 -36.41 -22.57
N PRO A 10 11.09 -36.34 -23.27
CA PRO A 10 10.60 -35.09 -23.83
C PRO A 10 10.47 -34.05 -22.72
N ILE A 11 11.15 -32.92 -22.92
CA ILE A 11 11.05 -31.78 -22.01
C ILE A 11 9.60 -31.33 -22.03
N LYS A 12 8.92 -31.37 -20.88
CA LYS A 12 7.55 -30.85 -20.78
C LYS A 12 7.60 -29.35 -21.04
N GLU A 13 7.29 -28.96 -22.26
CA GLU A 13 7.10 -27.58 -22.65
C GLU A 13 5.84 -27.08 -21.91
N TYR A 14 6.05 -26.38 -20.79
CA TYR A 14 4.96 -25.74 -20.07
C TYR A 14 4.35 -24.69 -21.01
N LYS A 15 3.21 -25.00 -21.62
CA LYS A 15 2.49 -24.04 -22.45
C LYS A 15 2.14 -22.83 -21.61
N SER A 16 2.77 -21.69 -21.88
CA SER A 16 2.50 -20.39 -21.24
C SER A 16 1.00 -20.05 -21.24
N GLN A 17 0.26 -20.49 -22.26
CA GLN A 17 -1.19 -20.34 -22.40
C GLN A 17 -2.01 -20.96 -21.25
N GLN A 18 -1.49 -21.97 -20.55
CA GLN A 18 -2.24 -22.60 -19.44
C GLN A 18 -2.32 -21.71 -18.20
N TYR A 19 -1.48 -20.68 -18.12
CA TYR A 19 -1.39 -19.75 -17.00
C TYR A 19 -1.72 -18.30 -17.40
N GLU A 20 -2.24 -18.09 -18.60
CA GLU A 20 -2.67 -16.78 -19.12
C GLU A 20 -4.11 -16.47 -18.65
N PHE A 21 -4.36 -15.22 -18.30
CA PHE A 21 -5.70 -14.76 -17.99
C PHE A 21 -6.55 -14.65 -19.25
N ASN A 22 -7.79 -15.12 -19.20
CA ASN A 22 -8.76 -14.90 -20.27
C ASN A 22 -9.19 -13.42 -20.32
N ASP A 23 -9.90 -13.04 -21.38
CA ASP A 23 -10.33 -11.65 -21.59
C ASP A 23 -11.24 -11.11 -20.48
N GLU A 24 -12.03 -11.98 -19.84
CA GLU A 24 -12.89 -11.60 -18.72
C GLU A 24 -12.06 -11.25 -17.47
N HIS A 25 -11.08 -12.07 -17.11
CA HIS A 25 -10.14 -11.81 -16.03
C HIS A 25 -9.33 -10.53 -16.28
N ASN A 26 -8.87 -10.31 -17.51
CA ASN A 26 -8.14 -9.09 -17.87
C ASN A 26 -8.97 -7.83 -17.73
N ARG A 27 -10.28 -7.91 -18.02
CA ARG A 27 -11.21 -6.79 -17.80
C ARG A 27 -11.37 -6.47 -16.31
N GLU A 28 -11.51 -7.48 -15.46
CA GLU A 28 -11.61 -7.29 -14.00
C GLU A 28 -10.31 -6.71 -13.41
N ILE A 29 -9.15 -7.23 -13.83
CA ILE A 29 -7.84 -6.72 -13.40
C ILE A 29 -7.63 -5.28 -13.85
N SER A 30 -8.04 -4.94 -15.07
CA SER A 30 -8.01 -3.55 -15.57
C SER A 30 -8.90 -2.64 -14.74
N ALA A 31 -10.13 -3.04 -14.46
CA ALA A 31 -11.06 -2.26 -13.64
C ALA A 31 -10.52 -2.04 -12.22
N LEU A 32 -9.90 -3.07 -11.63
CA LEU A 32 -9.22 -2.96 -10.35
C LEU A 32 -8.06 -1.96 -10.42
N ALA A 33 -7.19 -2.06 -11.43
CA ALA A 33 -6.07 -1.13 -11.62
C ALA A 33 -6.56 0.33 -11.72
N ASP A 34 -7.65 0.58 -12.43
CA ASP A 34 -8.26 1.90 -12.55
C ASP A 34 -8.81 2.41 -11.21
N ALA A 35 -9.58 1.59 -10.49
CA ALA A 35 -10.10 1.94 -9.18
C ALA A 35 -8.97 2.26 -8.18
N MET A 36 -7.91 1.46 -8.18
CA MET A 36 -6.73 1.68 -7.35
C MET A 36 -5.99 2.97 -7.72
N ARG A 37 -5.85 3.28 -9.02
CA ARG A 37 -5.20 4.50 -9.48
C ARG A 37 -5.97 5.76 -9.08
N VAL A 38 -7.30 5.73 -9.20
CA VAL A 38 -8.17 6.82 -8.72
C VAL A 38 -8.05 6.97 -7.21
N THR A 39 -8.15 5.86 -6.46
CA THR A 39 -8.03 5.87 -4.99
C THR A 39 -6.68 6.41 -4.52
N SER A 40 -5.60 6.01 -5.20
CA SER A 40 -4.24 6.53 -4.97
C SER A 40 -4.18 8.04 -5.14
N GLY A 41 -4.70 8.55 -6.27
CA GLY A 41 -4.73 9.99 -6.54
C GLY A 41 -5.51 10.76 -5.47
N LEU A 42 -6.69 10.29 -5.09
CA LEU A 42 -7.49 10.90 -4.03
C LEU A 42 -6.78 10.89 -2.68
N MET A 43 -6.15 9.78 -2.29
CA MET A 43 -5.41 9.69 -1.03
C MET A 43 -4.18 10.60 -0.99
N LEU A 44 -3.48 10.75 -2.12
CA LEU A 44 -2.36 11.69 -2.22
C LEU A 44 -2.85 13.14 -2.09
N LEU A 45 -3.98 13.49 -2.71
CA LEU A 45 -4.57 14.83 -2.59
C LEU A 45 -5.03 15.13 -1.16
N VAL A 46 -5.71 14.19 -0.50
CA VAL A 46 -6.13 14.33 0.91
C VAL A 46 -4.92 14.45 1.83
N GLY A 47 -3.90 13.61 1.62
CA GLY A 47 -2.64 13.68 2.36
C GLY A 47 -1.95 15.04 2.22
N LEU A 48 -1.87 15.57 1.00
CA LEU A 48 -1.32 16.90 0.72
C LEU A 48 -2.13 17.99 1.44
N ALA A 49 -3.47 17.92 1.39
CA ALA A 49 -4.32 18.86 2.10
C ALA A 49 -4.07 18.84 3.61
N PHE A 50 -3.88 17.67 4.22
CA PHE A 50 -3.51 17.56 5.63
C PHE A 50 -2.12 18.11 5.93
N VAL A 51 -1.13 17.97 5.04
CA VAL A 51 0.17 18.64 5.20
C VAL A 51 0.00 20.15 5.25
N VAL A 52 -0.77 20.73 4.34
CA VAL A 52 -1.03 22.18 4.30
C VAL A 52 -1.74 22.62 5.59
N LEU A 53 -2.78 21.90 6.01
CA LEU A 53 -3.50 22.21 7.25
C LEU A 53 -2.59 22.08 8.48
N ALA A 54 -1.76 21.04 8.57
CA ALA A 54 -0.78 20.90 9.65
C ALA A 54 0.17 22.10 9.68
N ALA A 55 0.74 22.50 8.54
CA ALA A 55 1.63 23.67 8.45
C ALA A 55 0.95 24.97 8.91
N LEU A 56 -0.30 25.20 8.48
CA LEU A 56 -1.09 26.36 8.91
C LEU A 56 -1.36 26.35 10.41
N THR A 57 -1.73 25.19 10.98
CA THR A 57 -1.94 25.08 12.43
C THR A 57 -0.66 25.30 13.23
N ILE A 58 0.50 24.82 12.75
CA ILE A 58 1.80 25.09 13.37
C ILE A 58 2.09 26.59 13.33
N ALA A 59 1.94 27.24 12.17
CA ALA A 59 2.18 28.67 12.02
C ALA A 59 1.29 29.50 12.97
N GLN A 60 0.01 29.15 13.11
CA GLN A 60 -0.88 29.80 14.07
C GLN A 60 -0.44 29.55 15.52
N THR A 61 -0.03 28.33 15.85
CA THR A 61 0.38 27.94 17.20
C THR A 61 1.65 28.66 17.65
N VAL A 62 2.64 28.82 16.76
CA VAL A 62 3.89 29.54 17.03
C VAL A 62 3.62 31.02 17.34
N ASN A 63 2.68 31.64 16.63
CA ASN A 63 2.32 33.04 16.87
C ASN A 63 1.46 33.25 18.13
N ALA A 64 0.66 32.25 18.50
CA ALA A 64 -0.29 32.34 19.62
C ALA A 64 0.20 31.68 20.93
N GLY A 65 1.37 31.04 20.94
CA GLY A 65 1.89 30.32 22.12
C GLY A 65 1.04 29.11 22.54
N GLY A 66 0.42 28.42 21.57
CA GLY A 66 -0.69 27.48 21.80
C GLY A 66 -0.32 25.98 21.85
N ASN A 67 -1.35 25.15 21.66
CA ASN A 67 -1.28 23.69 21.70
C ASN A 67 -0.94 23.07 20.32
N TYR A 68 0.11 22.27 20.24
CA TYR A 68 0.52 21.55 19.02
C TYR A 68 -0.25 20.25 18.75
N GLY A 69 -1.13 19.81 19.65
CA GLY A 69 -1.92 18.57 19.50
C GLY A 69 -2.65 18.43 18.15
N PRO A 70 -3.38 19.46 17.67
CA PRO A 70 -4.04 19.41 16.37
C PRO A 70 -3.07 19.23 15.20
N ALA A 71 -1.91 19.91 15.23
CA ALA A 71 -0.90 19.80 14.20
C ALA A 71 -0.30 18.39 14.12
N ILE A 72 -0.07 17.76 15.28
CA ILE A 72 0.42 16.38 15.36
C ILE A 72 -0.61 15.41 14.77
N GLY A 73 -1.89 15.57 15.12
CA GLY A 73 -2.97 14.74 14.58
C GLY A 73 -3.10 14.85 13.06
N LEU A 74 -3.08 16.08 12.53
CA LEU A 74 -3.10 16.33 11.09
C LEU A 74 -1.85 15.79 10.39
N GLY A 75 -0.67 15.92 10.99
CA GLY A 75 0.57 15.37 10.47
C GLY A 75 0.54 13.84 10.39
N ALA A 76 0.02 13.17 11.42
CA ALA A 76 -0.15 11.72 11.42
C ALA A 76 -1.16 11.26 10.35
N ALA A 77 -2.29 11.97 10.21
CA ALA A 77 -3.28 11.69 9.18
C ALA A 77 -2.71 11.90 7.77
N ALA A 78 -1.93 12.98 7.57
CA ALA A 78 -1.23 13.24 6.32
C ALA A 78 -0.29 12.10 5.94
N LEU A 79 0.57 11.68 6.88
CA LEU A 79 1.52 10.59 6.67
C LEU A 79 0.79 9.30 6.24
N LEU A 80 -0.29 8.95 6.95
CA LEU A 80 -1.06 7.74 6.66
C LEU A 80 -1.69 7.80 5.27
N CYS A 81 -2.38 8.90 4.91
CA CYS A 81 -2.99 9.07 3.60
C CYS A 81 -1.96 9.03 2.47
N LEU A 82 -0.81 9.70 2.64
CA LEU A 82 0.26 9.70 1.63
C LEU A 82 0.87 8.32 1.43
N CYS A 83 1.14 7.57 2.52
CA CYS A 83 1.66 6.21 2.44
C CYS A 83 0.69 5.27 1.72
N ILE A 84 -0.60 5.30 2.09
CA ILE A 84 -1.63 4.48 1.42
C ILE A 84 -1.73 4.86 -0.06
N GLY A 85 -1.77 6.15 -0.37
CA GLY A 85 -1.82 6.65 -1.74
C GLY A 85 -0.66 6.14 -2.58
N PHE A 86 0.58 6.27 -2.08
CA PHE A 86 1.78 5.86 -2.80
C PHE A 86 1.80 4.34 -3.10
N TRP A 87 1.48 3.49 -2.12
CA TRP A 87 1.47 2.04 -2.35
C TRP A 87 0.31 1.56 -3.20
N THR A 88 -0.87 2.13 -3.03
CA THR A 88 -2.03 1.80 -3.87
C THR A 88 -1.74 2.12 -5.33
N GLY A 89 -1.08 3.25 -5.61
CA GLY A 89 -0.68 3.64 -6.97
C GLY A 89 0.42 2.75 -7.55
N GLY A 90 1.39 2.34 -6.72
CA GLY A 90 2.41 1.36 -7.10
C GLY A 90 1.80 0.01 -7.51
N ALA A 91 0.87 -0.51 -6.71
CA ALA A 91 0.17 -1.75 -7.01
C ALA A 91 -0.73 -1.62 -8.25
N ALA A 92 -1.44 -0.49 -8.45
CA ALA A 92 -2.23 -0.22 -9.66
C ALA A 92 -1.39 -0.34 -10.94
N THR A 93 -0.16 0.17 -10.90
CA THR A 93 0.77 0.10 -12.05
C THR A 93 1.18 -1.33 -12.35
N SER A 94 1.39 -2.16 -11.33
CA SER A 94 1.68 -3.59 -11.50
C SER A 94 0.50 -4.36 -12.08
N PHE A 95 -0.73 -4.08 -11.62
CA PHE A 95 -1.94 -4.71 -12.17
C PHE A 95 -2.20 -4.28 -13.62
N ARG A 96 -1.95 -3.00 -13.97
CA ARG A 96 -2.06 -2.51 -15.35
C ARG A 96 -1.12 -3.28 -16.29
N LYS A 97 0.10 -3.59 -15.85
CA LYS A 97 1.06 -4.38 -16.65
C LYS A 97 0.60 -5.80 -16.94
N ILE A 98 -0.15 -6.45 -16.03
CA ILE A 98 -0.73 -7.80 -16.28
C ILE A 98 -1.59 -7.80 -17.54
N VAL A 99 -2.34 -6.73 -17.77
CA VAL A 99 -3.28 -6.64 -18.90
C VAL A 99 -2.57 -6.22 -20.20
N GLU A 100 -1.43 -5.53 -20.10
CA GLU A 100 -0.68 -5.00 -21.24
C GLU A 100 0.37 -5.98 -21.77
N THR A 101 0.88 -6.89 -20.93
CA THR A 101 1.87 -7.91 -21.32
C THR A 101 1.22 -9.27 -21.50
N LYS A 102 1.74 -10.09 -22.43
CA LYS A 102 1.30 -11.48 -22.66
C LYS A 102 2.45 -12.43 -22.44
N ASN A 103 2.18 -13.62 -21.90
CA ASN A 103 3.11 -14.70 -21.52
C ASN A 103 3.81 -14.58 -20.14
N GLU A 104 3.48 -13.60 -19.28
CA GLU A 104 4.10 -13.45 -17.94
C GLU A 104 3.10 -13.13 -16.79
N ASP A 105 1.82 -13.40 -16.99
CA ASP A 105 0.70 -12.95 -16.14
C ASP A 105 0.86 -13.34 -14.64
N ILE A 106 1.29 -14.57 -14.36
CA ILE A 106 1.51 -15.05 -12.98
C ILE A 106 2.63 -14.29 -12.28
N TRP A 107 3.71 -13.96 -13.01
CA TRP A 107 4.83 -13.21 -12.42
C TRP A 107 4.37 -11.80 -12.03
N HIS A 108 3.62 -11.13 -12.92
CA HIS A 108 3.04 -9.83 -12.63
C HIS A 108 2.00 -9.87 -11.51
N LEU A 109 1.18 -10.92 -11.43
CA LEU A 109 0.23 -11.16 -10.32
C LEU A 109 0.96 -11.30 -8.99
N MET A 110 1.99 -12.15 -8.92
CA MET A 110 2.78 -12.35 -7.70
C MET A 110 3.49 -11.06 -7.25
N ASN A 111 3.99 -10.27 -8.21
CA ASN A 111 4.59 -8.97 -7.90
C ASN A 111 3.56 -7.97 -7.34
N ALA A 112 2.35 -7.92 -7.91
CA ALA A 112 1.25 -7.10 -7.41
C ALA A 112 0.80 -7.52 -6.00
N LEU A 113 0.65 -8.84 -5.75
CA LEU A 113 0.38 -9.40 -4.42
C LEU A 113 1.49 -9.10 -3.41
N GLY A 114 2.76 -9.11 -3.82
CA GLY A 114 3.89 -8.71 -2.98
C GLY A 114 3.81 -7.25 -2.55
N SER A 115 3.41 -6.36 -3.48
CA SER A 115 3.16 -4.95 -3.17
C SER A 115 1.98 -4.79 -2.20
N LEU A 116 0.88 -5.51 -2.42
CA LEU A 116 -0.29 -5.48 -1.55
C LEU A 116 0.04 -6.00 -0.14
N ARG A 117 0.78 -7.10 -0.03
CA ARG A 117 1.27 -7.63 1.25
C ARG A 117 2.11 -6.62 2.01
N SER A 118 2.96 -5.85 1.31
CA SER A 118 3.79 -4.81 1.91
C SER A 118 2.94 -3.66 2.46
N MET A 119 1.89 -3.25 1.72
CA MET A 119 0.92 -2.24 2.18
C MET A 119 0.23 -2.67 3.48
N TYR A 120 -0.29 -3.90 3.54
CA TYR A 120 -0.90 -4.44 4.76
C TYR A 120 0.10 -4.61 5.90
N GLY A 121 1.37 -4.91 5.59
CA GLY A 121 2.46 -4.93 6.55
C GLY A 121 2.65 -3.59 7.27
N LEU A 122 2.74 -2.48 6.51
CA LEU A 122 2.85 -1.16 7.15
C LEU A 122 1.54 -0.76 7.83
N LEU A 123 0.37 -1.00 7.23
CA LEU A 123 -0.90 -0.67 7.87
C LEU A 123 -1.00 -1.33 9.25
N ARG A 124 -0.61 -2.60 9.35
CA ARG A 124 -0.52 -3.33 10.62
C ARG A 124 0.50 -2.70 11.58
N ALA A 125 1.68 -2.31 11.09
CA ALA A 125 2.68 -1.63 11.90
C ALA A 125 2.19 -0.27 12.44
N LEU A 126 1.53 0.54 11.60
CA LEU A 126 0.93 1.81 12.01
C LEU A 126 -0.18 1.61 13.04
N ILE A 127 -1.05 0.62 12.86
CA ILE A 127 -2.13 0.32 13.83
C ILE A 127 -1.53 -0.08 15.18
N TYR A 128 -0.55 -0.99 15.21
CA TYR A 128 0.09 -1.35 16.47
C TYR A 128 0.82 -0.16 17.11
N GLY A 129 1.53 0.65 16.32
CA GLY A 129 2.16 1.87 16.80
C GLY A 129 1.15 2.85 17.41
N ALA A 130 0.04 3.10 16.72
CA ALA A 130 -1.03 3.98 17.19
C ALA A 130 -1.69 3.45 18.47
N LEU A 131 -1.94 2.14 18.57
CA LEU A 131 -2.48 1.52 19.78
C LEU A 131 -1.51 1.67 20.96
N VAL A 132 -0.22 1.42 20.75
CA VAL A 132 0.81 1.59 21.80
C VAL A 132 0.86 3.05 22.27
N LEU A 133 0.93 4.01 21.34
CA LEU A 133 0.93 5.44 21.68
C LEU A 133 -0.33 5.87 22.42
N THR A 134 -1.50 5.33 22.04
CA THR A 134 -2.77 5.59 22.72
C THR A 134 -2.76 5.05 24.14
N MET A 135 -2.27 3.81 24.35
CA MET A 135 -2.17 3.21 25.69
C MET A 135 -1.23 4.01 26.60
N ILE A 136 -0.08 4.47 26.08
CA ILE A 136 0.85 5.33 26.81
C ILE A 136 0.18 6.65 27.18
N GLY A 137 -0.49 7.30 26.22
CA GLY A 137 -1.18 8.57 26.44
C GLY A 137 -2.27 8.45 27.52
N LEU A 138 -3.10 7.41 27.46
CA LEU A 138 -4.13 7.15 28.46
C LEU A 138 -3.53 6.89 29.85
N GLY A 139 -2.42 6.14 29.94
CA GLY A 139 -1.72 5.91 31.19
C GLY A 139 -1.16 7.19 31.82
N LEU A 140 -0.55 8.06 31.02
CA LEU A 140 -0.03 9.34 31.47
C LEU A 140 -1.15 10.27 31.96
N VAL A 141 -2.27 10.35 31.22
CA VAL A 141 -3.43 11.15 31.63
C VAL A 141 -4.04 10.62 32.92
N GLY A 142 -4.22 9.30 33.04
CA GLY A 142 -4.75 8.67 34.25
C GLY A 142 -3.88 8.93 35.47
N PHE A 143 -2.56 8.79 35.34
CA PHE A 143 -1.61 9.10 36.41
C PHE A 143 -1.67 10.58 36.83
N ALA A 144 -1.72 11.50 35.86
CA ALA A 144 -1.82 12.93 36.14
C ALA A 144 -3.13 13.32 36.84
N LEU A 145 -4.23 12.61 36.57
CA LEU A 145 -5.51 12.82 37.25
C LEU A 145 -5.53 12.27 38.68
N MET A 146 -4.82 11.17 38.96
CA MET A 146 -4.71 10.59 40.31
C MET A 146 -3.74 11.34 41.23
N GLY A 147 -2.77 12.07 40.66
CA GLY A 147 -1.81 12.87 41.43
C GLY A 147 -2.30 14.27 41.82
N LYS A 148 -3.53 14.64 41.45
CA LYS A 148 -4.23 15.87 41.86
C LYS A 148 -5.25 15.55 42.94
#